data_AF-A0A2T3XSU7-F1
#
_entry.id   AF-A0A2T3XSU7-F1
#
_cell.length_a   1.000
_cell.length_b   1.000
_cell.length_c   1.000
_cell.angle_alpha   90.00
_cell.angle_beta   90.00
_cell.angle_gamma   90.00
#
_symmetry.space_group_name_H-M   'P 1'
#
loop_
_entity.id
_entity.type
_entity.pdbx_description
1 polymer ?
#
loop_
_entity_poly.entity_id
_entity_poly.type
_entity_poly.pdbx_seq_one_letter_code
_entity_poly.pdbx_strand_id
1 'polypeptide(L)'
;MKQPKKPKQPSVDAASIGDVGLLSPPNLCHFDAEERLEYLRRLFHLDIRLITFVTIARNLGFGVTSRWDHEAFMPEFVWLH
;
A
#
# COMPACT_ATOMS: atom_id res chain seq x y z
N MET A 1 -33.54 -17.49 -32.66
CA MET A 1 -33.11 -16.25 -31.98
C MET A 1 -32.22 -16.63 -30.80
N LYS A 2 -30.93 -16.27 -30.80
CA LYS A 2 -29.98 -16.65 -29.73
C LYS A 2 -29.91 -15.52 -28.69
N GLN A 3 -30.16 -15.83 -27.42
CA GLN A 3 -29.99 -14.89 -26.31
C GLN A 3 -28.51 -14.49 -26.13
N PRO A 4 -28.19 -13.25 -25.75
CA PRO A 4 -26.82 -12.85 -25.48
C PRO A 4 -26.36 -13.43 -24.14
N LYS A 5 -25.19 -14.08 -24.15
CA LYS A 5 -24.55 -14.64 -22.96
C LYS A 5 -24.17 -13.51 -21.99
N LYS A 6 -24.71 -13.54 -20.77
CA LYS A 6 -24.35 -12.66 -19.66
C LYS A 6 -22.85 -12.80 -19.34
N PRO A 7 -22.07 -11.72 -19.19
CA PRO A 7 -20.68 -11.83 -18.77
C PRO A 7 -20.62 -12.41 -17.36
N LYS A 8 -19.80 -13.45 -17.19
CA LYS A 8 -19.49 -14.04 -15.89
C LYS A 8 -18.72 -12.99 -15.09
N GLN A 9 -19.38 -12.33 -14.14
CA GLN A 9 -18.70 -11.45 -13.19
C GLN A 9 -17.59 -12.25 -12.49
N PRO A 10 -16.34 -11.78 -12.45
CA PRO A 10 -15.35 -12.38 -11.58
C PRO A 10 -15.79 -12.14 -10.13
N SER A 11 -15.99 -13.22 -9.39
CA SER A 11 -16.13 -13.19 -7.93
C SER A 11 -14.84 -12.62 -7.38
N VAL A 12 -14.96 -11.46 -6.72
CA VAL A 12 -13.88 -10.73 -6.06
C VAL A 12 -13.71 -11.27 -4.65
N ASP A 13 -13.59 -12.59 -4.51
CA ASP A 13 -13.48 -13.21 -3.20
C ASP A 13 -12.04 -13.67 -2.94
N ALA A 14 -11.43 -13.00 -1.96
CA ALA A 14 -10.39 -13.53 -1.08
C ALA A 14 -8.95 -13.71 -1.61
N ALA A 15 -8.43 -12.80 -2.44
CA ALA A 15 -6.99 -12.74 -2.72
C ALA A 15 -6.41 -11.35 -2.48
N SER A 16 -6.28 -10.91 -1.23
CA SER A 16 -5.45 -9.72 -0.93
C SER A 16 -5.07 -9.50 0.54
N ILE A 17 -5.07 -10.54 1.38
CA ILE A 17 -4.58 -10.41 2.78
C ILE A 17 -3.21 -11.07 2.97
N GLY A 18 -2.87 -12.08 2.16
CA GLY A 18 -1.58 -12.79 2.26
C GLY A 18 -0.36 -11.99 1.78
N ASP A 19 -0.54 -11.03 0.87
CA ASP A 19 0.58 -10.28 0.27
C ASP A 19 1.12 -9.17 1.20
N VAL A 20 0.22 -8.58 2.00
CA VAL A 20 0.57 -7.52 2.96
C VAL A 20 1.53 -8.05 4.05
N GLY A 21 1.35 -9.31 4.45
CA GLY A 21 2.20 -9.96 5.46
C GLY A 21 3.62 -10.27 4.98
N LEU A 22 3.82 -10.43 3.67
CA LEU A 22 5.15 -10.66 3.10
C LEU A 22 5.96 -9.35 3.00
N LEU A 23 5.27 -8.25 2.69
CA LEU A 23 5.91 -6.95 2.56
C LEU A 23 6.17 -6.32 3.92
N SER A 24 5.25 -6.47 4.89
CA SER A 24 5.41 -5.90 6.23
C SER A 24 6.59 -6.55 6.97
N PRO A 25 7.62 -5.79 7.40
CA PRO A 25 8.69 -6.31 8.21
C PRO A 25 8.15 -6.95 9.50
N PRO A 26 8.70 -8.09 9.94
CA PRO A 26 8.21 -8.81 11.12
C PRO A 26 8.35 -8.04 12.44
N ASN A 27 9.05 -6.89 12.45
CA ASN A 27 9.41 -6.14 13.65
C ASN A 27 9.28 -4.62 13.48
N LEU A 28 8.12 -4.13 13.03
CA LEU A 28 7.85 -2.69 12.89
C LEU A 28 8.03 -1.89 14.19
N CYS A 29 7.85 -2.54 15.35
CA CYS A 29 7.99 -1.91 16.66
C CYS A 29 9.42 -1.42 16.97
N HIS A 30 10.43 -1.97 16.28
CA HIS A 30 11.82 -1.61 16.50
C HIS A 30 12.30 -0.44 15.65
N PHE A 31 11.55 -0.09 14.61
CA PHE A 31 11.93 1.02 13.75
C PHE A 31 11.52 2.35 14.37
N ASP A 32 12.44 3.32 14.35
CA ASP A 32 12.11 4.71 14.61
C ASP A 32 11.31 5.34 13.45
N ALA A 33 10.88 6.59 13.60
CA ALA A 33 10.07 7.25 12.58
C ALA A 33 10.79 7.41 11.22
N GLU A 34 12.11 7.63 11.24
CA GLU A 34 12.91 7.84 10.04
C GLU A 34 13.12 6.52 9.29
N GLU A 35 13.40 5.44 10.02
CA GLU A 35 13.53 4.09 9.46
C GLU A 35 12.23 3.61 8.80
N ARG A 36 11.07 3.92 9.41
CA ARG A 36 9.76 3.61 8.84
C ARG A 36 9.47 4.42 7.57
N LEU A 37 9.83 5.71 7.58
CA LEU A 37 9.69 6.56 6.40
C LEU A 37 10.58 6.06 5.25
N GLU A 38 11.83 5.74 5.53
CA GLU A 38 12.78 5.22 4.54
C GLU A 38 12.34 3.85 3.99
N TYR A 39 11.73 3.01 4.81
CA TYR A 39 11.09 1.78 4.34
C TYR A 39 9.94 2.08 3.37
N LEU A 40 9.08 3.07 3.63
CA LEU A 40 8.02 3.48 2.71
C LEU A 40 8.55 4.02 1.38
N ARG A 41 9.64 4.80 1.41
CA ARG A 41 10.29 5.29 0.19
C ARG A 41 10.75 4.14 -0.69
N ARG A 42 11.42 3.14 -0.10
CA ARG A 42 11.85 1.93 -0.82
C ARG A 42 10.66 1.15 -1.39
N LEU A 43 9.59 1.02 -0.60
CA LEU A 43 8.38 0.30 -1.01
C LEU A 43 7.64 1.00 -2.17
N PHE A 44 7.65 2.34 -2.21
CA PHE A 44 7.01 3.13 -3.27
C PHE A 44 7.62 2.84 -4.66
N HIS A 45 8.90 2.49 -4.73
CA HIS A 45 9.56 2.15 -5.98
C HIS A 45 9.35 0.69 -6.43
N LEU A 46 8.62 -0.12 -5.65
CA LEU A 46 8.23 -1.47 -6.04
C LEU A 46 6.90 -1.46 -6.79
N ASP A 47 6.72 -2.42 -7.71
CA ASP A 47 5.45 -2.63 -8.42
C ASP A 47 4.40 -3.28 -7.51
N ILE A 48 3.96 -2.52 -6.50
CA ILE A 48 2.91 -2.94 -5.58
C ILE A 48 1.65 -2.13 -5.81
N ARG A 49 0.51 -2.77 -5.56
CA ARG A 49 -0.78 -2.10 -5.67
C ARG A 49 -0.87 -0.93 -4.70
N LEU A 50 -1.37 0.21 -5.17
CA LEU A 50 -1.56 1.41 -4.36
C LEU A 50 -2.32 1.15 -3.05
N ILE A 51 -3.36 0.32 -3.08
CA ILE A 51 -4.13 -0.04 -1.88
C ILE A 51 -3.28 -0.78 -0.83
N THR A 52 -2.37 -1.64 -1.28
CA THR A 52 -1.42 -2.37 -0.43
C THR A 52 -0.42 -1.40 0.18
N PHE A 53 0.15 -0.50 -0.64
CA PHE A 53 1.07 0.54 -0.19
C PHE A 53 0.45 1.42 0.90
N VAL A 54 -0.77 1.93 0.68
CA VAL A 54 -1.48 2.78 1.65
C VAL A 54 -1.78 2.03 2.95
N THR A 55 -2.10 0.73 2.86
CA THR A 55 -2.34 -0.11 4.05
C THR A 55 -1.05 -0.28 4.86
N ILE A 56 0.08 -0.52 4.20
CA ILE A 56 1.39 -0.65 4.85
C ILE A 56 1.80 0.68 5.50
N ALA A 57 1.65 1.81 4.80
CA ALA A 57 1.91 3.13 5.36
C ALA A 57 1.11 3.40 6.63
N ARG A 58 -0.19 3.06 6.63
CA ARG A 58 -1.04 3.21 7.81
C ARG A 58 -0.57 2.34 8.97
N ASN A 59 -0.19 1.09 8.71
CA ASN A 59 0.34 0.19 9.75
C ASN A 59 1.66 0.68 10.34
N LEU A 60 2.43 1.46 9.59
CA LEU A 60 3.67 2.11 10.04
C LEU A 60 3.44 3.40 10.83
N GLY A 61 2.20 3.91 10.86
CA GLY A 61 1.84 5.17 11.52
C GLY A 61 1.77 6.36 10.58
N PHE A 62 1.79 6.15 9.26
CA PHE A 62 1.73 7.23 8.27
C PHE A 62 0.41 7.27 7.50
N GLY A 63 -0.05 8.49 7.22
CA GLY A 63 -1.05 8.78 6.20
C GLY A 63 -0.34 9.11 4.89
N VAL A 64 -0.83 8.54 3.80
CA VAL A 64 -0.44 8.95 2.44
C VAL A 64 -1.40 10.04 1.99
N THR A 65 -0.88 11.22 1.69
CA THR A 65 -1.72 12.35 1.28
C THR A 65 -1.89 12.40 -0.24
N SER A 66 -2.79 13.26 -0.71
CA SER A 66 -2.91 13.59 -2.14
C SER A 66 -1.89 14.64 -2.60
N ARG A 67 -1.02 15.13 -1.71
CA ARG A 67 0.04 16.08 -2.05
C ARG A 67 1.27 15.32 -2.54
N TRP A 68 2.01 15.95 -3.43
CA TRP A 68 3.22 15.39 -4.02
C TRP A 68 4.44 16.14 -3.50
N ASP A 69 5.40 15.41 -2.97
CA ASP A 69 6.72 15.92 -2.63
C ASP A 69 7.58 15.91 -3.92
N HIS A 70 7.96 17.11 -4.37
CA HIS A 70 8.75 17.28 -5.59
C HIS A 70 10.23 16.92 -5.41
N GLU A 71 10.78 17.04 -4.20
CA GLU A 71 12.18 16.71 -3.93
C GLU A 71 12.35 15.19 -3.85
N ALA A 72 11.42 14.55 -3.15
CA ALA A 72 11.41 13.11 -2.96
C ALA A 72 10.75 12.35 -4.13
N PHE A 73 10.08 13.06 -5.05
CA PHE A 73 9.35 12.52 -6.20
C PHE A 73 8.36 11.41 -5.81
N MET A 74 7.56 11.66 -4.78
CA MET A 74 6.62 10.71 -4.19
C MET A 74 5.46 11.44 -3.50
N PRO A 75 4.37 10.76 -3.10
CA PRO A 75 3.35 11.36 -2.25
C PRO A 75 3.93 11.82 -0.91
N GLU A 76 3.44 12.94 -0.39
CA GLU A 76 3.78 13.40 0.96
C GLU A 76 3.17 12.46 2.01
N PHE A 77 3.98 12.09 3.00
CA PHE A 77 3.56 11.29 4.15
C PHE A 77 3.37 12.17 5.38
N VAL A 78 2.29 11.94 6.11
CA VAL A 78 2.02 12.61 7.38
C VAL A 78 2.00 11.60 8.51
N TRP A 79 2.59 11.95 9.65
CA TRP A 79 2.53 11.11 10.83
C TRP A 79 1.13 11.14 11.44
N LEU A 80 0.59 9.99 11.83
CA LEU A 80 -0.78 9.86 12.33
C LEU A 80 -0.87 9.89 13.87
N HIS A 81 0.24 9.90 14.61
CA HIS A 81 0.27 9.89 16.09
C HIS A 81 1.38 10.74 16.73
#